data_AF-A0A957Y3U0-F1
#
_entry.id   AF-A0A957Y3U0-F1
#
_cell.length_a   1.000
_cell.length_b   1.000
_cell.length_c   1.000
_cell.angle_alpha   90.00
_cell.angle_beta   90.00
_cell.angle_gamma   90.00
#
_symmetry.space_group_name_H-M   'P 1'
#
loop_
_entity.id
_entity.type
_entity.pdbx_description
1 polymer ?
#
loop_
_entity_poly.entity_id
_entity_poly.type
_entity_poly.pdbx_seq_one_letter_code
_entity_poly.pdbx_strand_id
1 'polypeptide(L)'
;VKAQNIRRDPRISLIVDDDRPPFSYVILEGVAELIETPNVDELRHWATRIARRYMGDAQAEAFGKRNGVPGELLVRLRPEKIIGHAAISD
;
A
#
# COMPACT_ATOMS: atom_id res chain seq x y z
N VAL A 1 12.92 -10.65 2.95
CA VAL A 1 13.10 -9.54 3.92
C VAL A 1 11.79 -8.90 4.36
N LYS A 2 11.06 -8.10 3.54
CA LYS A 2 9.85 -7.37 4.01
C LYS A 2 8.75 -8.26 4.60
N ALA A 3 8.30 -9.28 3.87
CA ALA A 3 7.28 -10.22 4.35
C ALA A 3 7.71 -10.98 5.62
N GLN A 4 8.99 -11.35 5.73
CA GLN A 4 9.54 -11.98 6.92
C GLN A 4 9.49 -11.05 8.14
N ASN A 5 9.78 -9.75 7.95
CA ASN A 5 9.71 -8.77 9.01
C ASN A 5 8.26 -8.57 9.49
N ILE A 6 7.31 -8.41 8.56
CA ILE A 6 5.88 -8.27 8.88
C ILE A 6 5.35 -9.51 9.61
N ARG A 7 5.77 -10.71 9.21
CA ARG A 7 5.39 -11.96 9.89
C ARG A 7 5.92 -12.02 11.33
N ARG A 8 7.10 -11.46 11.59
CA ARG A 8 7.70 -11.42 12.93
C ARG A 8 7.04 -10.37 13.83
N ASP A 9 6.78 -9.18 13.29
CA ASP A 9 6.12 -8.09 13.98
C ASP A 9 5.21 -7.35 12.98
N PRO A 10 3.87 -7.45 13.11
CA PRO A 10 2.96 -6.86 12.15
C PRO A 10 2.78 -5.36 12.35
N ARG A 11 3.40 -4.75 13.37
CA ARG A 11 3.34 -3.30 13.58
C ARG A 11 4.22 -2.61 12.54
N ILE A 12 3.60 -1.82 11.67
CA ILE A 12 4.30 -1.08 10.62
C ILE A 12 3.94 0.40 10.66
N SER A 13 4.80 1.21 10.03
CA SER A 13 4.53 2.59 9.70
C SER A 13 4.60 2.77 8.18
N LEU A 14 3.56 3.38 7.60
CA LEU A 14 3.47 3.75 6.18
C LEU A 14 3.47 5.27 6.08
N ILE A 15 4.36 5.81 5.27
CA ILE A 15 4.49 7.25 5.05
C ILE A 15 4.11 7.59 3.61
N VAL A 16 3.30 8.63 3.45
CA VAL A 16 3.09 9.33 2.18
C VAL A 16 3.68 10.72 2.34
N ASP A 17 4.64 11.06 1.50
CA ASP A 17 5.46 12.28 1.61
C ASP A 17 5.37 13.07 0.29
N ASP A 18 5.19 14.38 0.38
CA ASP A 18 5.47 15.35 -0.69
C ASP A 18 6.81 16.01 -0.36
N ASP A 19 7.83 15.57 -1.08
CA ASP A 19 9.23 15.92 -0.86
C ASP A 19 9.61 17.31 -1.40
N ARG A 20 8.62 18.11 -1.79
CA ARG A 20 8.81 19.48 -2.31
C ARG A 20 8.45 20.52 -1.25
N PRO A 21 9.32 21.51 -0.96
CA PRO A 21 8.98 22.62 -0.10
C PRO A 21 7.78 23.44 -0.59
N PRO A 22 6.89 23.92 0.32
CA PRO A 22 6.90 23.61 1.74
C PRO A 22 6.38 22.16 1.98
N PHE A 23 7.17 21.36 2.71
CA PHE A 23 7.03 19.90 2.78
C PHE A 23 5.72 19.48 3.44
N SER A 24 5.14 18.36 3.01
CA SER A 24 3.90 17.83 3.58
C SER A 24 3.94 16.32 3.65
N TYR A 25 3.47 15.72 4.74
CA TYR A 25 3.46 14.26 4.89
C TYR A 25 2.29 13.75 5.74
N VAL A 26 2.00 12.45 5.57
CA VAL A 26 1.11 11.68 6.43
C VAL A 26 1.79 10.37 6.82
N ILE A 27 1.83 10.08 8.12
CA ILE A 27 2.30 8.82 8.71
C ILE A 27 1.09 8.03 9.20
N LEU A 28 1.01 6.77 8.80
CA LEU A 28 0.03 5.78 9.24
C LEU A 28 0.76 4.70 10.03
N GLU A 29 0.56 4.68 11.34
CA GLU A 29 1.04 3.60 12.21
C GLU A 29 -0.10 2.62 12.47
N GLY A 30 0.17 1.32 12.43
CA GLY A 30 -0.85 0.32 12.75
C GLY A 30 -0.37 -1.11 12.55
N VAL A 31 -1.34 -2.02 12.47
CA VAL A 31 -1.09 -3.46 12.34
C VAL A 31 -1.38 -3.90 10.92
N ALA A 32 -0.39 -4.54 10.29
CA ALA A 32 -0.51 -5.13 8.97
C ALA A 32 -0.97 -6.59 9.03
N GLU A 33 -1.97 -6.92 8.24
CA GLU A 33 -2.32 -8.28 7.87
C GLU A 33 -1.51 -8.66 6.61
N LEU A 34 -0.75 -9.76 6.69
CA LEU A 34 -0.05 -10.35 5.56
C LEU A 34 -0.83 -11.56 5.05
N ILE A 35 -1.42 -11.43 3.86
CA ILE A 35 -2.16 -12.49 3.20
C ILE A 35 -1.20 -13.15 2.20
N GLU A 36 -0.74 -14.34 2.55
CA GLU A 36 0.32 -15.04 1.79
C GLU A 36 -0.20 -15.94 0.67
N THR A 37 -1.44 -16.42 0.81
CA THR A 37 -2.14 -17.21 -0.21
C THR A 37 -3.49 -16.58 -0.54
N PRO A 38 -3.51 -15.33 -1.01
CA PRO A 38 -4.75 -14.69 -1.45
C PRO A 38 -5.32 -15.42 -2.66
N ASN A 39 -6.64 -15.47 -2.76
CA ASN A 39 -7.25 -16.01 -3.98
C ASN A 39 -6.96 -15.08 -5.17
N VAL A 40 -6.93 -15.64 -6.38
CA VAL A 40 -6.54 -14.88 -7.59
C VAL A 40 -7.48 -13.71 -7.87
N ASP A 41 -8.77 -13.85 -7.57
CA ASP A 41 -9.74 -12.78 -7.80
C ASP A 41 -9.56 -11.62 -6.83
N GLU A 42 -9.17 -11.89 -5.58
CA GLU A 42 -8.82 -10.88 -4.57
C GLU A 42 -7.53 -10.15 -4.95
N LEU A 43 -6.50 -10.88 -5.40
CA LEU A 43 -5.28 -10.28 -5.93
C LEU A 43 -5.58 -9.35 -7.10
N ARG A 44 -6.35 -9.82 -8.09
CA ARG A 44 -6.74 -9.02 -9.26
C ARG A 44 -7.58 -7.81 -8.85
N HIS A 45 -8.52 -7.98 -7.92
CA HIS A 45 -9.33 -6.88 -7.41
C HIS A 45 -8.47 -5.74 -6.86
N TRP A 46 -7.52 -6.06 -5.96
CA TRP A 46 -6.66 -5.05 -5.35
C TRP A 46 -5.61 -4.51 -6.33
N ALA A 47 -5.01 -5.36 -7.16
CA ALA A 47 -4.07 -4.95 -8.19
C ALA A 47 -4.72 -3.98 -9.19
N THR A 48 -5.94 -4.26 -9.67
CA THR A 48 -6.68 -3.37 -10.59
C THR A 48 -7.03 -2.03 -9.90
N ARG A 49 -7.47 -2.06 -8.64
CA ARG A 49 -7.79 -0.83 -7.90
C ARG A 49 -6.58 0.07 -7.68
N ILE A 50 -5.45 -0.52 -7.30
CA ILE A 50 -4.18 0.20 -7.14
C ILE A 50 -3.72 0.72 -8.51
N ALA A 51 -3.73 -0.13 -9.54
CA ALA A 51 -3.36 0.27 -10.89
C ALA A 51 -4.21 1.44 -11.41
N ARG A 52 -5.53 1.45 -11.18
CA ARG A 52 -6.40 2.58 -11.56
C ARG A 52 -5.92 3.89 -10.94
N ARG A 53 -5.52 3.87 -9.66
CA ARG A 53 -5.05 5.07 -8.94
C ARG A 53 -3.74 5.64 -9.49
N TYR A 54 -2.86 4.79 -10.02
CA TYR A 54 -1.53 5.20 -10.50
C TYR A 54 -1.44 5.36 -12.02
N MET A 55 -2.13 4.51 -12.78
CA MET A 55 -2.01 4.39 -14.25
C MET A 55 -3.25 4.89 -15.00
N GLY A 56 -4.35 5.18 -14.30
CA GLY A 56 -5.64 5.57 -14.87
C GLY A 56 -6.51 4.39 -15.33
N ASP A 57 -7.77 4.66 -15.63
CA ASP A 57 -8.78 3.64 -15.98
C ASP A 57 -8.41 2.80 -17.19
N ALA A 58 -7.85 3.44 -18.23
CA ALA A 58 -7.49 2.77 -19.49
C ALA A 58 -6.46 1.64 -19.29
N GLN A 59 -5.60 1.76 -18.27
CA GLN A 59 -4.53 0.78 -18.00
C GLN A 59 -4.82 -0.13 -16.81
N ALA A 60 -5.85 0.17 -16.01
CA ALA A 60 -6.13 -0.50 -14.74
C ALA A 60 -6.25 -2.02 -14.90
N GLU A 61 -7.02 -2.48 -15.88
CA GLU A 61 -7.27 -3.91 -16.09
C GLU A 61 -6.03 -4.68 -16.55
N ALA A 62 -5.22 -4.08 -17.43
CA ALA A 62 -4.00 -4.69 -17.93
C ALA A 62 -2.99 -4.89 -16.80
N PHE A 63 -2.80 -3.87 -15.95
CA PHE A 63 -1.92 -3.96 -14.78
C PHE A 63 -2.51 -4.84 -13.67
N GLY A 64 -3.82 -4.87 -13.52
CA GLY A 64 -4.50 -5.78 -12.60
C GLY A 64 -4.24 -7.25 -12.93
N LYS A 65 -4.37 -7.63 -14.21
CA LYS A 65 -4.05 -8.98 -14.68
C LYS A 65 -2.57 -9.32 -14.56
N ARG A 66 -1.70 -8.34 -14.85
CA ARG A 66 -0.24 -8.52 -14.79
C ARG A 66 0.27 -8.70 -13.36
N ASN A 67 -0.27 -7.94 -12.41
CA ASN A 67 0.23 -7.87 -11.03
C ASN A 67 -0.58 -8.75 -10.06
N GLY A 68 -1.78 -9.20 -10.44
CA GLY A 68 -2.63 -10.08 -9.66
C GLY A 68 -2.48 -11.56 -10.03
N VAL A 69 -1.26 -12.10 -9.93
CA VAL A 69 -0.92 -13.48 -10.33
C VAL A 69 -0.59 -14.35 -9.11
N PRO A 70 -0.73 -15.69 -9.19
CA PRO A 70 -0.36 -16.58 -8.10
C PRO A 70 1.08 -16.37 -7.62
N GLY A 71 1.29 -16.41 -6.31
CA GLY A 71 2.59 -16.20 -5.68
C GLY A 71 2.83 -14.77 -5.17
N GLU A 72 2.00 -13.81 -5.58
CA GLU A 72 2.00 -12.46 -5.02
C GLU A 72 1.36 -12.42 -3.63
N LEU A 73 1.85 -11.49 -2.79
CA LEU A 73 1.38 -11.28 -1.43
C LEU A 73 0.47 -10.05 -1.38
N LEU A 74 -0.59 -10.09 -0.58
CA LEU A 74 -1.41 -8.92 -0.29
C LEU A 74 -1.16 -8.46 1.14
N VAL A 75 -0.85 -7.18 1.32
CA VAL A 75 -0.65 -6.56 2.64
C VAL A 75 -1.76 -5.55 2.89
N ARG A 76 -2.42 -5.65 4.05
CA ARG A 76 -3.46 -4.70 4.48
C ARG A 76 -3.05 -4.06 5.79
N LEU A 77 -2.88 -2.75 5.79
CA LEU A 77 -2.67 -1.98 7.02
C LEU A 77 -4.02 -1.58 7.60
N ARG A 78 -4.27 -1.92 8.87
CA ARG A 78 -5.30 -1.29 9.69
C ARG A 78 -4.64 -0.15 10.49
N PRO A 79 -4.85 1.13 10.10
CA PRO A 79 -4.25 2.25 10.83
C PRO A 79 -4.82 2.33 12.25
N GLU A 80 -3.95 2.58 13.21
CA GLU A 80 -4.29 2.81 14.62
C GLU A 80 -3.96 4.25 15.03
N LYS A 81 -2.98 4.87 14.37
CA LYS A 81 -2.63 6.28 14.54
C LYS A 81 -2.30 6.90 13.19
N ILE A 82 -2.80 8.12 12.98
CA ILE A 82 -2.59 8.91 11.77
C ILE A 82 -2.00 10.25 12.20
N ILE A 83 -0.84 10.61 11.65
CA ILE A 83 -0.14 11.87 11.93
C ILE A 83 0.02 12.58 10.60
N GLY A 84 -0.45 13.82 10.48
CA GLY A 84 -0.38 14.59 9.25
C GLY A 84 0.14 15.99 9.51
N HIS A 85 1.09 16.43 8.69
CA HIS A 85 1.58 17.80 8.70
C HIS A 85 1.66 18.32 7.28
N ALA A 86 1.33 19.60 7.10
CA ALA A 86 1.38 20.27 5.82
C ALA A 86 2.20 21.56 5.95
N ALA A 87 2.83 21.94 4.84
CA ALA A 87 3.63 23.16 4.72
C ALA A 87 4.66 23.35 5.85
N ILE A 88 5.38 22.28 6.22
CA ILE A 88 6.54 22.42 7.10
C ILE A 88 7.68 23.05 6.31
N SER A 89 8.40 23.98 6.94
CA SER A 89 9.52 24.79 6.41
C SER A 89 9.15 26.17 5.87
N ASP A 90 8.05 26.75 6.36
CA ASP A 90 7.89 28.22 6.37
C ASP A 90 8.92 28.90 7.29
#